data_AF-A0A5K1B1W5-F1
#
_entry.id   AF-A0A5K1B1W5-F1
#
_cell.length_a   1.000
_cell.length_b   1.000
_cell.length_c   1.000
_cell.angle_alpha   90.00
_cell.angle_beta   90.00
_cell.angle_gamma   90.00
#
_symmetry.space_group_name_H-M   'P 1'
#
loop_
_entity.id
_entity.type
_entity.pdbx_description
1 polymer ?
#
loop_
_entity_poly.entity_id
_entity_poly.type
_entity_poly.pdbx_seq_one_letter_code
_entity_poly.pdbx_strand_id
1 'polypeptide(L)' 'VLGRLASHISTVLQGKDKPTYTPYREDGDMCIVLNAKDVCVTGRKLTD' A
#
# COMPACT_ATOMS: atom_id res chain seq x y z
N VAL A 1 2.23 3.96 -11.16
CA VAL A 1 2.08 2.48 -11.19
C VAL A 1 1.42 2.03 -9.89
N LEU A 2 0.14 1.63 -9.97
CA LEU A 2 -0.67 1.12 -8.85
C LEU A 2 0.09 0.13 -7.95
N GLY A 3 0.78 -0.84 -8.55
CA GLY A 3 1.49 -1.89 -7.79
C GLY A 3 2.55 -1.36 -6.83
N ARG A 4 3.31 -0.33 -7.21
CA ARG A 4 4.33 0.26 -6.32
C ARG A 4 3.69 0.97 -5.13
N LEU A 5 2.58 1.67 -5.36
CA LEU A 5 1.81 2.34 -4.32
C LEU A 5 1.20 1.32 -3.35
N ALA A 6 0.63 0.23 -3.87
CA ALA A 6 0.08 -0.85 -3.04
C ALA A 6 1.15 -1.53 -2.17
N SER A 7 2.36 -1.76 -2.70
CA SER A 7 3.46 -2.34 -1.91
C SER A 7 3.87 -1.46 -0.74
N HIS A 8 3.96 -0.13 -0.92
CA HIS A 8 4.26 0.79 0.18
C HIS A 8 3.14 0.85 1.22
N ILE A 9 1.88 0.93 0.78
CA ILE A 9 0.73 0.92 1.70
C ILE A 9 0.73 -0.37 2.54
N SER A 10 1.04 -1.51 1.93
CA SER A 10 1.13 -2.79 2.63
C SER A 10 2.20 -2.79 3.73
N THR A 11 3.33 -2.11 3.54
CA THR A 11 4.39 -1.98 4.56
C THR A 11 3.89 -1.20 5.78
N VAL A 12 3.17 -0.10 5.54
CA VAL A 12 2.63 0.77 6.61
C VAL A 12 1.47 0.10 7.34
N LEU A 13 0.55 -0.54 6.61
CA LEU A 13 -0.55 -1.32 7.19
C LEU A 13 -0.07 -2.49 8.05
N GLN A 14 1.08 -3.09 7.73
CA GLN A 14 1.68 -4.14 8.56
C GLN A 14 2.56 -3.59 9.68
N GLY A 15 2.79 -2.27 9.73
CA GLY A 15 3.69 -1.66 10.70
C GLY A 15 5.17 -2.03 10.51
N LYS A 16 5.54 -2.59 9.35
CA LYS A 16 6.91 -3.04 9.03
C LYS A 16 7.94 -1.91 8.95
N ASP A 17 7.47 -0.69 8.82
CA ASP A 17 8.28 0.53 8.89
C ASP A 17 8.77 0.83 10.32
N LYS A 18 8.06 0.32 11.34
CA LYS A 18 8.38 0.58 12.75
C LYS A 18 9.41 -0.43 13.27
N PRO A 19 10.38 0.00 14.10
CA PRO A 19 11.36 -0.90 14.73
C PRO A 19 10.73 -1.88 15.74
N THR A 20 9.48 -1.62 16.15
CA THR A 20 8.69 -2.48 17.03
C THR A 20 7.89 -3.55 16.28
N TYR A 21 8.08 -3.68 14.96
CA TYR A 21 7.36 -4.64 14.14
C TYR A 21 7.51 -6.05 14.68
N THR A 22 6.37 -6.69 14.92
CA THR A 22 6.31 -8.06 15.40
C THR A 22 5.29 -8.82 14.55
N PRO A 23 5.64 -9.97 13.93
CA PRO A 23 4.79 -10.61 12.93
C PRO A 23 3.39 -11.02 13.40
N TYR A 24 3.21 -11.27 14.69
CA TYR A 24 1.94 -11.69 15.29
C TYR A 24 1.17 -10.53 15.94
N ARG A 25 1.74 -9.33 16.00
CA ARG A 25 1.16 -8.17 16.68
C ARG A 25 0.71 -7.15 15.65
N GLU A 26 -0.55 -6.75 15.72
CA GLU A 26 -1.13 -5.76 14.82
C GLU A 26 -0.85 -4.34 15.34
N ASP A 27 0.31 -3.78 14.97
CA ASP A 27 0.71 -2.39 15.27
C ASP A 27 0.71 -1.50 14.00
N GLY A 28 -0.04 -1.92 12.98
CA GLY A 28 -0.18 -1.21 11.72
C GLY A 28 -0.89 0.12 11.84
N ASP A 29 -0.58 1.05 10.93
CA ASP A 29 -1.27 2.34 10.86
C ASP A 29 -2.35 2.35 9.78
N MET A 30 -3.42 3.12 10.00
CA MET A 30 -4.49 3.30 9.03
C MET A 30 -4.05 4.22 7.89
N CYS A 31 -4.11 3.72 6.65
CA CYS A 31 -3.80 4.48 5.45
C CYS A 31 -5.08 4.92 4.74
N ILE A 32 -5.26 6.23 4.52
CA ILE A 32 -6.38 6.79 3.72
C ILE A 32 -5.83 7.23 2.38
N VAL A 33 -6.35 6.66 1.29
CA VAL A 33 -5.96 7.04 -0.08
C VAL A 33 -6.96 8.03 -0.65
N LEU A 34 -6.47 9.21 -1.01
CA LEU A 34 -7.25 10.25 -1.71
C LEU A 34 -7.00 10.16 -3.22
N ASN A 35 -7.98 10.57 -4.03
CA ASN A 35 -7.89 10.62 -5.50
C ASN A 35 -7.51 9.27 -6.16
N ALA A 36 -8.04 8.16 -5.65
CA ALA A 36 -7.77 6.82 -6.19
C ALA A 36 -8.13 6.66 -7.68
N LYS A 37 -9.01 7.53 -8.21
CA LYS A 37 -9.39 7.58 -9.64
C LYS A 37 -8.23 7.96 -10.58
N ASP A 38 -7.26 8.72 -10.09
CA ASP A 38 -6.16 9.26 -10.91
C ASP A 38 -4.93 8.34 -10.89
N VAL A 39 -5.07 7.11 -10.38
CA VAL A 39 -3.95 6.18 -10.25
C VAL A 39 -3.51 5.66 -11.61
N CYS A 40 -2.23 5.89 -11.95
CA CYS A 40 -1.65 5.42 -13.19
C CYS A 40 -1.27 3.93 -13.11
N VAL A 41 -1.82 3.13 -14.03
CA VAL A 41 -1.40 1.76 -14.32
C VAL A 41 -0.60 1.73 -15.63
N THR A 42 0.33 0.79 -15.73
CA THR A 42 1.20 0.64 -16.91
C THR A 42 0.68 -0.43 -17.86
N GLY A 43 0.87 -0.24 -19.16
CA GLY A 43 0.51 -1.22 -20.20
C GLY A 43 -1.00 -1.25 -20.47
N ARG A 44 -1.52 -2.42 -20.87
CA ARG A 44 -2.96 -2.62 -21.17
C ARG A 44 -3.82 -2.98 -19.96
N LYS A 45 -3.26 -2.98 -18.74
CA LYS A 45 -3.92 -3.43 -17.51
C LYS A 45 -5.19 -2.66 -17.12
N LEU A 46 -5.47 -1.53 -17.77
CA LEU A 46 -6.70 -0.78 -17.56
C LEU A 46 -7.85 -1.28 -18.45
N THR A 47 -7.53 -1.98 -19.54
CA THR A 47 -8.47 -2.28 -20.65
C THR A 47 -8.52 -3.78 -20.99
N ASP A 48 -7.46 -4.52 -20.66
CA ASP A 48 -7.40 -6.00 -20.64
C ASP A 48 -7.88 -6.52 -19.28
#